data_AF-A0A2T4AWG8-F1
#
_entry.id   AF-A0A2T4AWG8-F1
#
_cell.length_a   1.000
_cell.length_b   1.000
_cell.length_c   1.000
_cell.angle_alpha   90.00
_cell.angle_beta   90.00
_cell.angle_gamma   90.00
#
_symmetry.space_group_name_H-M   'P 1'
#
loop_
_entity.id
_entity.type
_entity.pdbx_description
1 polymer ?
#
loop_
_entity_poly.entity_id
_entity_poly.type
_entity_poly.pdbx_seq_one_letter_code
_entity_poly.pdbx_strand_id
1 'polypeptide(L)'
;CQTAVYMNWNWLWSFHGLTINNANVGIDMSALDGNGNQNVGSILLADSKLNNVKVGVLTNYNVNQNGTAGTLILDNVDATNNTPVMVKNARSGATILNGNANIASWSQGRAYTNSNGKAVQGTRAAVSKPAALTSGGKFATHTRPQYETVPASSFVSVKSKGAKGDGSTDDTAAIQAVFNSVSSGQIVYFDHGAYVITDTIKVPKNIKIVGEVWPLIMVGGSKFKDQNNPQPVWQVGQPGDVGTVEIQDLIFETLGPQPGAIIMEWNVAGASQAGAGLWDVHFRIGGTAGTQMQSDRCVKTPTVTTNPNPSCFGAFLLVHVTSSGSIYMENTWLWVADHELDLADHSQINIYNGRGLLVESTKGTWLWGTASEHNVLYNYAFNNAQNVYSNILQTETAYMQGNPDARVPYTSQSKYADPDW
;
A
#
# COMPACT_ATOMS: atom_id res chain seq x y z
N CYS A 1 8.93 -26.55 -14.66
CA CYS A 1 7.55 -26.93 -14.25
C CYS A 1 6.68 -27.15 -15.50
N GLN A 2 5.51 -27.80 -15.40
CA GLN A 2 4.57 -27.87 -16.53
C GLN A 2 4.03 -26.47 -16.83
N THR A 3 3.40 -25.85 -15.83
CA THR A 3 2.97 -24.44 -15.83
C THR A 3 3.61 -23.77 -14.62
N ALA A 4 4.19 -22.58 -14.77
CA ALA A 4 4.83 -21.88 -13.65
C ALA A 4 3.81 -21.15 -12.76
N VAL A 5 2.87 -20.45 -13.38
CA VAL A 5 1.73 -19.81 -12.70
C VAL A 5 0.45 -20.22 -13.39
N TYR A 6 -0.45 -20.89 -12.66
CA TYR A 6 -1.82 -21.12 -13.11
C TYR A 6 -2.72 -20.10 -12.41
N MET A 7 -3.18 -19.10 -13.15
CA MET A 7 -4.11 -18.09 -12.64
C MET A 7 -5.54 -18.58 -12.84
N ASN A 8 -6.13 -19.10 -11.75
CA ASN A 8 -7.49 -19.63 -11.77
C ASN A 8 -8.55 -18.53 -11.92
N TRP A 9 -8.39 -17.44 -11.17
CA TRP A 9 -9.33 -16.32 -11.07
C TRP A 9 -8.62 -15.11 -10.48
N ASN A 10 -8.98 -13.90 -10.92
CA ASN A 10 -8.70 -12.65 -10.21
C ASN A 10 -9.61 -11.53 -10.76
N TRP A 11 -9.67 -10.40 -10.06
CA TRP A 11 -9.97 -9.12 -10.71
C TRP A 11 -8.72 -8.56 -11.39
N LEU A 12 -7.62 -8.54 -10.63
CA LEU A 12 -6.35 -8.01 -11.05
C LEU A 12 -5.22 -8.69 -10.28
N TRP A 13 -4.11 -8.96 -10.96
CA TRP A 13 -2.85 -9.36 -10.34
C TRP A 13 -1.69 -8.70 -11.07
N SER A 14 -0.60 -8.45 -10.36
CA SER A 14 0.62 -7.95 -10.97
C SER A 14 1.83 -8.76 -10.52
N PHE A 15 2.67 -9.08 -11.49
CA PHE A 15 3.93 -9.75 -11.31
C PHE A 15 5.05 -8.80 -11.72
N HIS A 16 6.03 -8.62 -10.84
CA HIS A 16 7.22 -7.82 -11.10
C HIS A 16 8.47 -8.62 -10.76
N GLY A 17 9.51 -8.52 -11.59
CA GLY A 17 10.78 -9.21 -11.33
C GLY A 17 10.70 -10.74 -11.38
N LEU A 18 9.63 -11.31 -11.93
CA LEU A 18 9.44 -12.76 -11.99
C LEU A 18 10.47 -13.40 -12.93
N THR A 19 11.14 -14.46 -12.47
CA THR A 19 12.03 -15.26 -13.32
C THR A 19 11.50 -16.67 -13.46
N ILE A 20 11.14 -17.07 -14.68
CA ILE A 20 10.64 -18.42 -15.00
C ILE A 20 11.69 -19.15 -15.82
N ASN A 21 12.08 -20.34 -15.38
CA ASN A 21 13.07 -21.19 -16.05
C ASN A 21 12.47 -22.56 -16.36
N ASN A 22 12.71 -23.08 -17.58
CA ASN A 22 12.42 -24.46 -17.96
C ASN A 22 10.94 -24.87 -17.74
N ALA A 23 10.03 -24.17 -18.42
CA ALA A 23 8.58 -24.40 -18.30
C ALA A 23 7.90 -24.66 -19.65
N ASN A 24 6.82 -25.46 -19.68
CA ASN A 24 6.01 -25.56 -20.90
C ASN A 24 5.13 -24.31 -21.06
N VAL A 25 4.51 -23.83 -19.97
CA VAL A 25 3.77 -22.57 -19.93
C VAL A 25 4.32 -21.70 -18.79
N GLY A 26 4.59 -20.42 -19.07
CA GLY A 26 4.94 -19.45 -18.04
C GLY A 26 3.73 -19.12 -17.17
N ILE A 27 2.81 -18.31 -17.68
CA ILE A 27 1.55 -17.94 -17.01
C ILE A 27 0.38 -18.48 -17.83
N ASP A 28 -0.42 -19.35 -17.24
CA ASP A 28 -1.72 -19.71 -17.77
C ASP A 28 -2.79 -18.83 -17.14
N MET A 29 -3.35 -17.90 -17.92
CA MET A 29 -4.45 -17.05 -17.51
C MET A 29 -5.74 -17.35 -18.28
N SER A 30 -5.84 -18.56 -18.86
CA SER A 30 -6.91 -18.94 -19.77
C SER A 30 -8.09 -19.64 -19.08
N ALA A 31 -8.07 -19.75 -17.74
CA ALA A 31 -9.12 -20.38 -16.93
C ALA A 31 -10.53 -19.83 -17.23
N LEU A 32 -11.51 -20.73 -17.30
CA LEU A 32 -12.90 -20.44 -17.65
C LEU A 32 -13.87 -20.78 -16.50
N ASP A 33 -14.99 -20.05 -16.40
CA ASP A 33 -16.13 -20.43 -15.56
C ASP A 33 -16.92 -21.61 -16.18
N GLY A 34 -17.95 -22.08 -15.45
CA GLY A 34 -18.86 -23.13 -15.91
C GLY A 34 -19.70 -22.75 -17.14
N ASN A 35 -19.71 -21.49 -17.55
CA ASN A 35 -20.39 -20.99 -18.75
C ASN A 35 -19.40 -20.76 -19.92
N GLY A 36 -18.12 -21.06 -19.72
CA GLY A 36 -17.07 -20.85 -20.71
C GLY A 36 -16.60 -19.40 -20.85
N ASN A 37 -16.87 -18.50 -19.90
CA ASN A 37 -16.29 -17.14 -19.86
C ASN A 37 -14.95 -17.15 -19.12
N GLN A 38 -14.05 -16.23 -19.43
CA GLN A 38 -12.73 -16.18 -18.78
C GLN A 38 -12.84 -15.65 -17.34
N ASN A 39 -12.31 -16.41 -16.38
CA ASN A 39 -12.32 -16.03 -14.95
C ASN A 39 -11.25 -14.99 -14.62
N VAL A 40 -10.13 -15.00 -15.32
CA VAL A 40 -9.05 -14.06 -15.00
C VAL A 40 -9.43 -12.68 -15.51
N GLY A 41 -9.58 -11.71 -14.62
CA GLY A 41 -9.84 -10.32 -14.97
C GLY A 41 -8.65 -9.70 -15.67
N SER A 42 -7.51 -9.58 -14.97
CA SER A 42 -6.32 -8.93 -15.52
C SER A 42 -4.99 -9.37 -14.91
N ILE A 43 -3.93 -9.30 -15.72
CA ILE A 43 -2.54 -9.51 -15.29
C ILE A 43 -1.64 -8.41 -15.84
N LEU A 44 -0.78 -7.85 -14.99
CA LEU A 44 0.43 -7.12 -15.38
C LEU A 44 1.66 -8.02 -15.15
N LEU A 45 2.53 -8.13 -16.15
CA LEU A 45 3.84 -8.78 -16.02
C LEU A 45 4.92 -7.76 -16.41
N ALA A 46 5.69 -7.32 -15.42
CA ALA A 46 6.66 -6.23 -15.56
C ALA A 46 8.09 -6.67 -15.16
N ASP A 47 9.10 -6.13 -15.83
CA ASP A 47 10.53 -6.27 -15.50
C ASP A 47 10.98 -7.73 -15.22
N SER A 48 10.37 -8.67 -15.95
CA SER A 48 10.43 -10.12 -15.71
C SER A 48 11.24 -10.85 -16.80
N LYS A 49 11.61 -12.11 -16.54
CA LYS A 49 12.45 -12.92 -17.42
C LYS A 49 11.91 -14.34 -17.60
N LEU A 50 11.81 -14.78 -18.84
CA LEU A 50 11.36 -16.13 -19.21
C LEU A 50 12.46 -16.83 -20.02
N ASN A 51 13.08 -17.84 -19.41
CA ASN A 51 14.16 -18.62 -20.01
C ASN A 51 13.69 -20.05 -20.29
N ASN A 52 13.87 -20.50 -21.53
CA ASN A 52 13.51 -21.86 -21.94
C ASN A 52 12.03 -22.16 -21.62
N VAL A 53 11.13 -21.28 -22.05
CA VAL A 53 9.68 -21.38 -21.82
C VAL A 53 8.94 -21.57 -23.14
N LYS A 54 8.24 -22.68 -23.36
CA LYS A 54 7.63 -22.95 -24.68
C LYS A 54 6.54 -21.93 -25.06
N VAL A 55 5.71 -21.54 -24.10
CA VAL A 55 4.68 -20.49 -24.22
C VAL A 55 4.77 -19.57 -23.01
N GLY A 56 5.04 -18.29 -23.23
CA GLY A 56 5.17 -17.29 -22.15
C GLY A 56 3.87 -17.10 -21.38
N VAL A 57 2.81 -16.67 -22.07
CA VAL A 57 1.47 -16.48 -21.51
C VAL A 57 0.42 -17.16 -22.39
N LEU A 58 -0.44 -17.95 -21.77
CA LEU A 58 -1.61 -18.56 -22.40
C LEU A 58 -2.87 -17.79 -21.99
N THR A 59 -3.67 -17.34 -22.97
CA THR A 59 -4.85 -16.49 -22.73
C THR A 59 -6.03 -16.90 -23.61
N ASN A 60 -7.25 -16.51 -23.23
CA ASN A 60 -8.46 -16.69 -24.03
C ASN A 60 -9.05 -15.38 -24.55
N TYR A 61 -8.39 -14.24 -24.32
CA TYR A 61 -8.84 -12.93 -24.78
C TYR A 61 -8.99 -12.87 -26.31
N ASN A 62 -10.06 -12.23 -26.76
CA ASN A 62 -10.36 -11.92 -28.15
C ASN A 62 -10.85 -10.47 -28.25
N VAL A 63 -10.35 -9.71 -29.21
CA VAL A 63 -10.74 -8.30 -29.42
C VAL A 63 -12.22 -8.09 -29.74
N ASN A 64 -12.92 -9.13 -30.20
CA ASN A 64 -14.35 -9.12 -30.51
C ASN A 64 -15.23 -9.64 -29.36
N GLN A 65 -14.65 -9.99 -28.21
CA GLN A 65 -15.43 -10.46 -27.06
C GLN A 65 -16.19 -9.32 -26.39
N ASN A 66 -17.25 -9.66 -25.64
CA ASN A 66 -17.89 -8.73 -24.72
C ASN A 66 -17.08 -8.61 -23.42
N GLY A 67 -16.91 -7.39 -22.91
CA GLY A 67 -16.15 -7.13 -21.68
C GLY A 67 -14.62 -7.19 -21.85
N THR A 68 -13.90 -7.23 -20.73
CA THR A 68 -12.43 -7.05 -20.69
C THR A 68 -11.68 -8.15 -19.93
N ALA A 69 -12.36 -9.24 -19.57
CA ALA A 69 -11.72 -10.40 -18.96
C ALA A 69 -10.55 -10.89 -19.82
N GLY A 70 -9.46 -11.29 -19.17
CA GLY A 70 -8.22 -11.67 -19.81
C GLY A 70 -7.34 -10.48 -20.21
N THR A 71 -7.53 -9.29 -19.63
CA THR A 71 -6.64 -8.15 -19.88
C THR A 71 -5.20 -8.51 -19.48
N LEU A 72 -4.24 -8.25 -20.36
CA LEU A 72 -2.82 -8.53 -20.12
C LEU A 72 -1.98 -7.32 -20.50
N ILE A 73 -1.08 -6.93 -19.62
CA ILE A 73 -0.02 -5.97 -19.91
C ILE A 73 1.34 -6.65 -19.73
N LEU A 74 2.21 -6.49 -20.71
CA LEU A 74 3.63 -6.85 -20.63
C LEU A 74 4.45 -5.56 -20.68
N ASP A 75 5.37 -5.38 -19.73
CA ASP A 75 6.27 -4.22 -19.68
C ASP A 75 7.70 -4.68 -19.37
N ASN A 76 8.64 -4.47 -20.30
CA ASN A 76 10.02 -4.94 -20.19
C ASN A 76 10.14 -6.42 -19.75
N VAL A 77 9.61 -7.32 -20.59
CA VAL A 77 9.68 -8.78 -20.35
C VAL A 77 10.75 -9.39 -21.24
N ASP A 78 11.83 -9.91 -20.64
CA ASP A 78 12.92 -10.59 -21.34
C ASP A 78 12.50 -12.03 -21.68
N ALA A 79 12.16 -12.28 -22.94
CA ALA A 79 11.88 -13.60 -23.50
C ALA A 79 12.91 -13.97 -24.59
N THR A 80 14.13 -13.41 -24.52
CA THR A 80 15.18 -13.62 -25.55
C THR A 80 15.75 -15.03 -25.55
N ASN A 81 15.74 -15.70 -24.41
CA ASN A 81 16.39 -16.99 -24.23
C ASN A 81 15.42 -18.16 -24.37
N ASN A 82 15.28 -18.66 -25.60
CA ASN A 82 14.50 -19.85 -25.95
C ASN A 82 13.04 -19.82 -25.43
N THR A 83 12.35 -18.71 -25.68
CA THR A 83 10.92 -18.55 -25.41
C THR A 83 10.21 -18.17 -26.71
N PRO A 84 9.90 -19.13 -27.60
CA PRO A 84 9.52 -18.83 -28.98
C PRO A 84 8.13 -18.19 -29.14
N VAL A 85 7.19 -18.46 -28.23
CA VAL A 85 5.84 -17.89 -28.25
C VAL A 85 5.64 -17.12 -26.95
N MET A 86 5.49 -15.81 -27.02
CA MET A 86 5.26 -14.99 -25.82
C MET A 86 3.80 -14.99 -25.42
N VAL A 87 2.86 -14.85 -26.35
CA VAL A 87 1.42 -14.90 -26.08
C VAL A 87 0.74 -15.85 -27.05
N LYS A 88 -0.03 -16.79 -26.52
CA LYS A 88 -0.80 -17.77 -27.29
C LYS A 88 -2.27 -17.74 -26.89
N ASN A 89 -3.17 -17.79 -27.87
CA ASN A 89 -4.60 -17.97 -27.61
C ASN A 89 -4.90 -19.47 -27.43
N ALA A 90 -5.50 -19.85 -26.29
CA ALA A 90 -5.73 -21.26 -25.96
C ALA A 90 -6.86 -21.89 -26.81
N ARG A 91 -7.90 -21.12 -27.16
CA ARG A 91 -9.03 -21.58 -27.97
C ARG A 91 -8.66 -21.80 -29.43
N SER A 92 -8.07 -20.81 -30.08
CA SER A 92 -7.74 -20.89 -31.50
C SER A 92 -6.40 -21.58 -31.76
N GLY A 93 -5.56 -21.73 -30.73
CA GLY A 93 -4.18 -22.20 -30.87
C GLY A 93 -3.23 -21.19 -31.51
N ALA A 94 -3.72 -20.00 -31.87
CA ALA A 94 -2.94 -18.99 -32.58
C ALA A 94 -1.83 -18.38 -31.69
N THR A 95 -0.65 -18.19 -32.29
CA THR A 95 0.38 -17.32 -31.73
C THR A 95 -0.04 -15.87 -31.93
N ILE A 96 -0.21 -15.15 -30.83
CA ILE A 96 -0.61 -13.74 -30.82
C ILE A 96 0.62 -12.82 -30.79
N LEU A 97 1.65 -13.22 -30.04
CA LEU A 97 2.91 -12.51 -29.96
C LEU A 97 4.06 -13.52 -29.99
N ASN A 98 4.96 -13.37 -30.97
CA ASN A 98 6.20 -14.12 -31.02
C ASN A 98 7.12 -13.72 -29.85
N GLY A 99 7.89 -14.67 -29.33
CA GLY A 99 8.92 -14.40 -28.33
C GLY A 99 10.32 -14.37 -28.95
N ASN A 100 11.31 -14.94 -28.25
CA ASN A 100 12.74 -14.84 -28.59
C ASN A 100 13.20 -13.38 -28.75
N ALA A 101 12.59 -12.49 -27.96
CA ALA A 101 12.83 -11.06 -27.97
C ALA A 101 12.61 -10.47 -26.58
N ASN A 102 13.14 -9.28 -26.32
CA ASN A 102 12.68 -8.47 -25.22
C ASN A 102 11.36 -7.77 -25.63
N ILE A 103 10.33 -7.93 -24.83
CA ILE A 103 9.03 -7.30 -25.05
C ILE A 103 9.01 -5.99 -24.26
N ALA A 104 9.33 -4.89 -24.93
CA ALA A 104 9.41 -3.58 -24.31
C ALA A 104 8.04 -3.13 -23.74
N SER A 105 6.97 -3.21 -24.54
CA SER A 105 5.61 -2.95 -24.04
C SER A 105 4.55 -3.53 -24.96
N TRP A 106 3.57 -4.22 -24.38
CA TRP A 106 2.48 -4.85 -25.12
C TRP A 106 1.21 -4.89 -24.25
N SER A 107 0.03 -4.87 -24.89
CA SER A 107 -1.23 -5.02 -24.18
C SER A 107 -2.31 -5.70 -24.98
N GLN A 108 -3.18 -6.42 -24.27
CA GLN A 108 -4.53 -6.75 -24.72
C GLN A 108 -5.57 -6.32 -23.70
N GLY A 109 -6.75 -5.93 -24.18
CA GLY A 109 -7.84 -5.37 -23.37
C GLY A 109 -8.45 -4.16 -24.06
N ARG A 110 -9.08 -3.25 -23.30
CA ARG A 110 -9.55 -1.97 -23.82
C ARG A 110 -8.57 -0.86 -23.46
N ALA A 111 -8.03 -0.20 -24.49
CA ALA A 111 -7.16 0.98 -24.31
C ALA A 111 -7.95 2.25 -24.61
N TYR A 112 -7.70 3.29 -23.83
CA TYR A 112 -8.32 4.60 -23.98
C TYR A 112 -7.27 5.66 -24.34
N THR A 113 -7.67 6.62 -25.17
CA THR A 113 -6.97 7.89 -25.33
C THR A 113 -8.03 8.98 -25.23
N ASN A 114 -7.91 9.83 -24.20
CA ASN A 114 -9.01 10.68 -23.76
C ASN A 114 -10.28 9.82 -23.51
N SER A 115 -11.42 10.21 -24.06
CA SER A 115 -12.69 9.46 -23.96
C SER A 115 -12.85 8.33 -24.97
N ASN A 116 -11.89 8.10 -25.88
CA ASN A 116 -12.03 7.14 -26.98
C ASN A 116 -11.42 5.78 -26.62
N GLY A 117 -12.26 4.79 -26.34
CA GLY A 117 -11.87 3.43 -25.99
C GLY A 117 -11.94 2.44 -27.16
N LYS A 118 -10.88 1.66 -27.37
CA LYS A 118 -10.84 0.59 -28.38
C LYS A 118 -10.28 -0.72 -27.81
N ALA A 119 -10.81 -1.85 -28.29
CA ALA A 119 -10.19 -3.14 -28.02
C ALA A 119 -8.81 -3.21 -28.72
N VAL A 120 -7.80 -3.68 -28.01
CA VAL A 120 -6.43 -3.83 -28.51
C VAL A 120 -5.90 -5.23 -28.19
N GLN A 121 -4.94 -5.68 -28.99
CA GLN A 121 -4.10 -6.86 -28.75
C GLN A 121 -2.82 -6.69 -29.56
N GLY A 122 -1.83 -6.00 -28.98
CA GLY A 122 -0.66 -5.57 -29.74
C GLY A 122 0.36 -4.76 -28.96
N THR A 123 1.49 -4.51 -29.61
CA THR A 123 2.58 -3.67 -29.12
C THR A 123 2.09 -2.25 -28.92
N ARG A 124 2.61 -1.58 -27.88
CA ARG A 124 2.38 -0.16 -27.62
C ARG A 124 3.70 0.56 -27.36
N ALA A 125 3.64 1.89 -27.28
CA ALA A 125 4.80 2.68 -26.87
C ALA A 125 5.23 2.27 -25.46
N ALA A 126 6.54 2.10 -25.26
CA ALA A 126 7.10 1.82 -23.95
C ALA A 126 6.85 2.99 -23.00
N VAL A 127 6.48 2.67 -21.76
CA VAL A 127 6.27 3.68 -20.73
C VAL A 127 7.63 4.22 -20.30
N SER A 128 7.82 5.54 -20.41
CA SER A 128 9.02 6.18 -19.87
C SER A 128 9.02 6.08 -18.36
N LYS A 129 10.11 5.53 -17.79
CA LYS A 129 10.29 5.37 -16.34
C LYS A 129 11.23 6.48 -15.86
N PRO A 130 10.80 7.41 -14.99
CA PRO A 130 11.67 8.45 -14.47
C PRO A 130 12.89 7.87 -13.76
N ALA A 131 14.07 8.45 -13.98
CA ALA A 131 15.32 7.97 -13.36
C ALA A 131 15.25 7.96 -11.82
N ALA A 132 14.47 8.87 -11.23
CA ALA A 132 14.22 8.91 -9.79
C ALA A 132 13.57 7.62 -9.25
N LEU A 133 12.86 6.86 -10.10
CA LEU A 133 12.13 5.65 -9.74
C LEU A 133 12.88 4.35 -10.06
N THR A 134 13.99 4.41 -10.80
CA THR A 134 14.60 3.22 -11.40
C THR A 134 16.02 2.96 -10.95
N SER A 135 16.35 1.70 -10.68
CA SER A 135 17.71 1.20 -10.49
C SER A 135 18.00 0.11 -11.51
N GLY A 136 19.12 0.20 -12.24
CA GLY A 136 19.48 -0.77 -13.29
C GLY A 136 18.45 -0.87 -14.44
N GLY A 137 17.70 0.20 -14.72
CA GLY A 137 16.68 0.25 -15.78
C GLY A 137 15.33 -0.40 -15.41
N LYS A 138 15.17 -0.88 -14.17
CA LYS A 138 13.93 -1.42 -13.61
C LYS A 138 13.43 -0.53 -12.48
N PHE A 139 12.15 -0.63 -12.12
CA PHE A 139 11.69 0.05 -10.90
C PHE A 139 12.47 -0.45 -9.69
N ALA A 140 12.92 0.47 -8.83
CA ALA A 140 13.65 0.10 -7.63
C ALA A 140 12.75 -0.74 -6.71
N THR A 141 13.29 -1.86 -6.27
CA THR A 141 12.67 -2.76 -5.28
C THR A 141 13.63 -2.90 -4.11
N HIS A 142 13.08 -2.95 -2.92
CA HIS A 142 13.82 -3.19 -1.69
C HIS A 142 12.97 -4.13 -0.85
N THR A 143 13.32 -5.41 -0.81
CA THR A 143 12.61 -6.39 0.01
C THR A 143 12.77 -6.03 1.49
N ARG A 144 11.74 -6.35 2.30
CA ARG A 144 11.79 -6.21 3.76
C ARG A 144 13.13 -6.70 4.35
N PRO A 145 13.93 -5.82 4.97
CA PRO A 145 15.18 -6.21 5.60
C PRO A 145 14.96 -7.20 6.76
N GLN A 146 15.70 -8.31 6.78
CA GLN A 146 15.65 -9.24 7.93
C GLN A 146 16.84 -9.11 8.88
N TYR A 147 17.82 -8.27 8.54
CA TYR A 147 18.97 -7.96 9.38
C TYR A 147 19.77 -9.21 9.81
N GLU A 148 19.91 -10.19 8.92
CA GLU A 148 20.40 -11.54 9.19
C GLU A 148 21.82 -11.58 9.77
N THR A 149 22.62 -10.53 9.52
CA THR A 149 24.01 -10.41 9.98
C THR A 149 24.17 -9.48 11.19
N VAL A 150 23.08 -8.89 11.69
CA VAL A 150 23.11 -7.97 12.83
C VAL A 150 23.04 -8.78 14.14
N PRO A 151 24.00 -8.64 15.06
CA PRO A 151 23.97 -9.39 16.32
C PRO A 151 22.84 -8.89 17.23
N ALA A 152 22.27 -9.79 18.04
CA ALA A 152 21.19 -9.46 18.98
C ALA A 152 21.52 -8.27 19.91
N SER A 153 22.80 -8.10 20.27
CA SER A 153 23.28 -6.97 21.09
C SER A 153 23.10 -5.59 20.46
N SER A 154 22.87 -5.52 19.15
CA SER A 154 22.61 -4.26 18.43
C SER A 154 21.13 -3.86 18.45
N PHE A 155 20.24 -4.73 18.93
CA PHE A 155 18.82 -4.41 19.06
C PHE A 155 18.55 -3.73 20.40
N VAL A 156 17.85 -2.60 20.34
CA VAL A 156 17.51 -1.78 21.51
C VAL A 156 16.02 -1.94 21.78
N SER A 157 15.69 -2.86 22.68
CA SER A 157 14.32 -3.07 23.19
C SER A 157 13.76 -1.80 23.84
N VAL A 158 12.61 -1.34 23.36
CA VAL A 158 11.92 -0.17 23.95
C VAL A 158 11.45 -0.45 25.37
N LYS A 159 11.05 -1.69 25.71
CA LYS A 159 10.68 -2.06 27.08
C LYS A 159 11.86 -2.03 28.03
N SER A 160 13.02 -2.49 27.58
CA SER A 160 14.28 -2.41 28.32
C SER A 160 14.74 -0.96 28.56
N LYS A 161 14.17 0.00 27.81
CA LYS A 161 14.43 1.44 27.93
C LYS A 161 13.29 2.22 28.58
N GLY A 162 12.30 1.53 29.14
CA GLY A 162 11.30 2.10 30.03
C GLY A 162 9.90 2.23 29.45
N ALA A 163 9.70 1.98 28.15
CA ALA A 163 8.36 1.88 27.58
C ALA A 163 7.61 0.69 28.20
N LYS A 164 6.30 0.82 28.44
CA LYS A 164 5.50 -0.23 29.07
C LYS A 164 4.85 -1.13 28.03
N GLY A 165 4.28 -0.54 26.98
CA GLY A 165 3.53 -1.29 25.98
C GLY A 165 2.30 -1.98 26.54
N ASP A 166 1.65 -1.38 27.55
CA ASP A 166 0.52 -1.95 28.30
C ASP A 166 -0.87 -1.45 27.82
N GLY A 167 -0.90 -0.58 26.81
CA GLY A 167 -2.12 0.00 26.22
C GLY A 167 -2.71 1.17 27.01
N SER A 168 -2.05 1.63 28.08
CA SER A 168 -2.58 2.66 28.98
C SER A 168 -1.53 3.69 29.42
N THR A 169 -0.30 3.26 29.71
CA THR A 169 0.80 4.13 30.08
C THR A 169 1.24 4.96 28.89
N ASP A 170 1.40 6.26 29.11
CA ASP A 170 1.98 7.17 28.11
C ASP A 170 3.47 6.84 27.90
N ASP A 171 3.77 6.23 26.76
CA ASP A 171 5.11 5.77 26.38
C ASP A 171 5.86 6.80 25.52
N THR A 172 5.26 7.97 25.28
CA THR A 172 5.79 9.00 24.37
C THR A 172 7.22 9.39 24.73
N ALA A 173 7.47 9.74 26.00
CA ALA A 173 8.78 10.21 26.45
C ALA A 173 9.84 9.10 26.39
N ALA A 174 9.46 7.86 26.75
CA ALA A 174 10.37 6.72 26.71
C ALA A 174 10.78 6.39 25.26
N ILE A 175 9.82 6.35 24.34
CA ILE A 175 10.08 6.08 22.93
C ILE A 175 10.91 7.19 22.29
N GLN A 176 10.58 8.46 22.56
CA GLN A 176 11.40 9.59 22.06
C GLN A 176 12.83 9.53 22.58
N ALA A 177 13.04 9.17 23.85
CA ALA A 177 14.37 9.00 24.42
C ALA A 177 15.16 7.87 23.73
N VAL A 178 14.50 6.75 23.40
CA VAL A 178 15.13 5.68 22.61
C VAL A 178 15.57 6.20 21.25
N PHE A 179 14.66 6.85 20.50
CA PHE A 179 14.96 7.39 19.18
C PHE A 179 16.09 8.43 19.20
N ASN A 180 16.18 9.23 20.26
CA ASN A 180 17.28 10.19 20.44
C ASN A 180 18.63 9.53 20.78
N SER A 181 18.61 8.31 21.34
CA SER A 181 19.81 7.64 21.88
C SER A 181 20.42 6.60 20.94
N VAL A 182 19.66 6.09 19.97
CA VAL A 182 20.16 5.05 19.06
C VAL A 182 21.24 5.60 18.13
N SER A 183 22.31 4.83 18.00
CA SER A 183 23.47 5.15 17.17
C SER A 183 23.50 4.32 15.89
N SER A 184 24.37 4.71 14.96
CA SER A 184 24.57 3.98 13.71
C SER A 184 24.93 2.52 13.99
N GLY A 185 24.21 1.58 13.36
CA GLY A 185 24.40 0.14 13.54
C GLY A 185 23.51 -0.49 14.62
N GLN A 186 22.73 0.32 15.35
CA GLN A 186 21.68 -0.19 16.24
C GLN A 186 20.31 -0.19 15.53
N ILE A 187 19.42 -1.06 16.00
CA ILE A 187 18.05 -1.18 15.51
C ILE A 187 17.12 -1.04 16.71
N VAL A 188 16.14 -0.14 16.64
CA VAL A 188 15.11 -0.05 17.66
C VAL A 188 14.20 -1.27 17.53
N TYR A 189 14.01 -1.98 18.64
CA TYR A 189 13.16 -3.15 18.71
C TYR A 189 11.93 -2.81 19.55
N PHE A 190 10.77 -2.73 18.90
CA PHE A 190 9.48 -2.66 19.58
C PHE A 190 9.08 -4.07 20.01
N ASP A 191 9.28 -4.38 21.29
CA ASP A 191 8.73 -5.60 21.88
C ASP A 191 7.19 -5.62 21.69
N HIS A 192 6.56 -6.79 21.61
CA HIS A 192 5.12 -6.85 21.38
C HIS A 192 4.35 -6.17 22.53
N GLY A 193 3.34 -5.38 22.21
CA GLY A 193 2.56 -4.61 23.18
C GLY A 193 1.82 -3.45 22.53
N ALA A 194 1.11 -2.67 23.34
CA ALA A 194 0.35 -1.49 22.91
C ALA A 194 0.94 -0.23 23.56
N TYR A 195 1.56 0.64 22.76
CA TYR A 195 2.32 1.80 23.22
C TYR A 195 1.50 3.07 23.02
N VAL A 196 1.03 3.69 24.09
CA VAL A 196 0.21 4.91 24.00
C VAL A 196 1.10 6.12 23.72
N ILE A 197 0.78 6.86 22.66
CA ILE A 197 1.46 8.09 22.24
C ILE A 197 0.50 9.27 22.37
N THR A 198 0.86 10.27 23.16
CA THR A 198 0.01 11.45 23.44
C THR A 198 0.59 12.75 22.86
N ASP A 199 1.84 12.72 22.40
CA ASP A 199 2.53 13.84 21.75
C ASP A 199 3.27 13.37 20.47
N THR A 200 3.65 14.33 19.62
CA THR A 200 4.42 14.09 18.40
C THR A 200 5.78 13.47 18.74
N ILE A 201 6.04 12.29 18.19
CA ILE A 201 7.34 11.64 18.16
C ILE A 201 8.13 12.13 16.94
N LYS A 202 9.33 12.67 17.18
CA LYS A 202 10.30 13.05 16.16
C LYS A 202 11.18 11.84 15.85
N VAL A 203 10.99 11.26 14.68
CA VAL A 203 11.79 10.12 14.21
C VAL A 203 13.03 10.65 13.49
N PRO A 204 14.26 10.27 13.89
CA PRO A 204 15.48 10.71 13.23
C PRO A 204 15.56 10.29 11.77
N LYS A 205 16.26 11.07 10.94
CA LYS A 205 16.45 10.76 9.52
C LYS A 205 17.31 9.52 9.22
N ASN A 206 18.00 8.99 10.24
CA ASN A 206 18.82 7.79 10.14
C ASN A 206 18.43 6.85 11.28
N ILE A 207 17.53 5.90 11.02
CA ILE A 207 17.04 4.97 12.03
C ILE A 207 16.51 3.69 11.38
N LYS A 208 16.65 2.58 12.10
CA LYS A 208 16.04 1.29 11.76
C LYS A 208 15.14 0.87 12.91
N ILE A 209 13.91 0.49 12.61
CA ILE A 209 12.88 0.14 13.59
C ILE A 209 12.22 -1.17 13.15
N VAL A 210 12.11 -2.13 14.05
CA VAL A 210 11.40 -3.40 13.83
C VAL A 210 10.49 -3.71 15.02
N GLY A 211 9.31 -4.24 14.76
CA GLY A 211 8.42 -4.78 15.78
C GLY A 211 8.50 -6.29 15.93
N GLU A 212 8.14 -6.76 17.12
CA GLU A 212 7.86 -8.17 17.39
C GLU A 212 6.42 -8.50 16.93
N VAL A 213 6.30 -9.19 15.78
CA VAL A 213 5.04 -9.47 15.10
C VAL A 213 4.36 -8.17 14.66
N TRP A 214 3.47 -7.62 15.48
CA TRP A 214 2.80 -6.32 15.26
C TRP A 214 2.50 -5.66 16.61
N PRO A 215 3.47 -4.95 17.20
CA PRO A 215 3.18 -4.05 18.30
C PRO A 215 2.34 -2.86 17.81
N LEU A 216 1.45 -2.42 18.68
CA LEU A 216 0.47 -1.37 18.40
C LEU A 216 1.01 -0.03 18.88
N ILE A 217 1.05 0.97 18.01
CA ILE A 217 1.27 2.37 18.37
C ILE A 217 -0.11 3.02 18.51
N MET A 218 -0.53 3.23 19.75
CA MET A 218 -1.88 3.68 20.10
C MET A 218 -1.92 5.21 20.26
N VAL A 219 -2.45 5.91 19.26
CA VAL A 219 -2.53 7.38 19.28
C VAL A 219 -3.63 7.83 20.23
N GLY A 220 -3.24 8.51 21.30
CA GLY A 220 -4.09 8.94 22.42
C GLY A 220 -3.90 10.40 22.80
N GLY A 221 -4.47 10.80 23.93
CA GLY A 221 -4.27 12.15 24.50
C GLY A 221 -5.09 13.25 23.83
N SER A 222 -4.85 14.50 24.26
CA SER A 222 -5.63 15.68 23.83
C SER A 222 -5.05 16.39 22.60
N LYS A 223 -3.77 16.16 22.27
CA LYS A 223 -3.06 16.87 21.19
C LYS A 223 -3.69 16.65 19.82
N PHE A 224 -4.27 15.47 19.59
CA PHE A 224 -4.75 15.04 18.28
C PHE A 224 -6.27 15.13 18.12
N LYS A 225 -6.95 15.95 18.93
CA LYS A 225 -8.42 16.05 18.93
C LYS A 225 -8.99 17.10 17.98
N ASP A 226 -8.18 18.02 17.46
CA ASP A 226 -8.66 19.14 16.65
C ASP A 226 -8.39 18.92 15.15
N GLN A 227 -9.45 18.61 14.39
CA GLN A 227 -9.35 18.45 12.94
C GLN A 227 -9.03 19.75 12.18
N ASN A 228 -9.24 20.92 12.80
CA ASN A 228 -8.93 22.22 12.19
C ASN A 228 -7.46 22.62 12.40
N ASN A 229 -6.78 21.95 13.33
CA ASN A 229 -5.36 22.13 13.59
C ASN A 229 -4.65 20.76 13.73
N PRO A 230 -4.68 19.94 12.67
CA PRO A 230 -4.17 18.57 12.75
C PRO A 230 -2.66 18.55 13.01
N GLN A 231 -2.20 17.56 13.79
CA GLN A 231 -0.82 17.42 14.25
C GLN A 231 -0.25 16.05 13.84
N PRO A 232 1.03 15.98 13.44
CA PRO A 232 1.70 14.71 13.18
C PRO A 232 1.91 13.92 14.47
N VAL A 233 1.63 12.62 14.44
CA VAL A 233 1.94 11.70 15.55
C VAL A 233 3.38 11.25 15.40
N TRP A 234 3.74 10.56 14.32
CA TRP A 234 5.13 10.31 13.96
C TRP A 234 5.56 11.28 12.86
N GLN A 235 6.48 12.17 13.19
CA GLN A 235 7.14 13.03 12.21
C GLN A 235 8.47 12.41 11.79
N VAL A 236 8.51 11.84 10.59
CA VAL A 236 9.65 11.08 10.06
C VAL A 236 10.63 11.98 9.32
N GLY A 237 11.72 12.31 10.02
CA GLY A 237 12.66 13.34 9.62
C GLY A 237 12.06 14.74 9.67
N GLN A 238 12.88 15.74 9.37
CA GLN A 238 12.44 17.12 9.15
C GLN A 238 12.37 17.43 7.64
N PRO A 239 11.56 18.42 7.24
CA PRO A 239 11.55 18.86 5.83
C PRO A 239 12.96 19.17 5.32
N GLY A 240 13.32 18.55 4.21
CA GLY A 240 14.66 18.68 3.59
C GLY A 240 15.72 17.72 4.13
N ASP A 241 15.42 16.90 5.13
CA ASP A 241 16.35 15.85 5.56
C ASP A 241 16.56 14.79 4.46
N VAL A 242 17.80 14.32 4.37
CA VAL A 242 18.19 13.16 3.56
C VAL A 242 18.84 12.14 4.48
N GLY A 243 18.42 10.89 4.42
CA GLY A 243 18.94 9.81 5.26
C GLY A 243 18.35 8.44 4.94
N THR A 244 18.53 7.49 5.84
CA THR A 244 18.04 6.11 5.71
C THR A 244 17.10 5.78 6.86
N VAL A 245 15.82 5.58 6.55
CA VAL A 245 14.80 5.22 7.54
C VAL A 245 14.15 3.91 7.12
N GLU A 246 14.30 2.88 7.94
CA GLU A 246 13.64 1.58 7.74
C GLU A 246 12.70 1.32 8.91
N ILE A 247 11.40 1.16 8.65
CA ILE A 247 10.40 0.85 9.68
C ILE A 247 9.65 -0.39 9.22
N GLN A 248 9.57 -1.40 10.09
CA GLN A 248 8.88 -2.64 9.75
C GLN A 248 8.12 -3.27 10.92
N ASP A 249 7.15 -4.12 10.57
CA ASP A 249 6.39 -4.96 11.49
C ASP A 249 5.70 -4.15 12.61
N LEU A 250 4.98 -3.07 12.27
CA LEU A 250 4.23 -2.22 13.23
C LEU A 250 2.77 -2.04 12.80
N ILE A 251 1.88 -1.82 13.78
CA ILE A 251 0.51 -1.33 13.51
C ILE A 251 0.32 0.01 14.22
N PHE A 252 -0.19 1.02 13.51
CA PHE A 252 -0.66 2.27 14.09
C PHE A 252 -2.18 2.24 14.25
N GLU A 253 -2.67 2.58 15.44
CA GLU A 253 -4.10 2.68 15.75
C GLU A 253 -4.40 3.98 16.51
N THR A 254 -5.68 4.28 16.69
CA THR A 254 -6.11 5.37 17.58
C THR A 254 -6.80 4.80 18.82
N LEU A 255 -6.45 5.33 19.99
CA LEU A 255 -7.14 5.11 21.25
C LEU A 255 -8.31 6.10 21.36
N GLY A 256 -9.50 5.63 20.98
CA GLY A 256 -10.69 6.45 20.79
C GLY A 256 -10.51 7.46 19.66
N PRO A 257 -11.35 8.51 19.61
CA PRO A 257 -11.37 9.39 18.45
C PRO A 257 -10.20 10.37 18.42
N GLN A 258 -9.45 10.45 17.34
CA GLN A 258 -8.31 11.36 17.19
C GLN A 258 -8.38 12.14 15.86
N PRO A 259 -9.45 12.93 15.64
CA PRO A 259 -9.75 13.50 14.33
C PRO A 259 -8.77 14.59 13.86
N GLY A 260 -7.82 15.00 14.71
CA GLY A 260 -6.69 15.86 14.37
C GLY A 260 -5.36 15.11 14.19
N ALA A 261 -5.34 13.77 14.24
CA ALA A 261 -4.11 13.00 14.06
C ALA A 261 -3.73 12.88 12.58
N ILE A 262 -2.55 13.37 12.21
CA ILE A 262 -1.83 12.89 11.02
C ILE A 262 -0.95 11.74 11.53
N ILE A 263 -1.33 10.49 11.32
CA ILE A 263 -0.70 9.35 12.01
C ILE A 263 0.79 9.27 11.65
N MET A 264 1.14 9.46 10.38
CA MET A 264 2.53 9.57 9.95
C MET A 264 2.72 10.72 8.96
N GLU A 265 3.59 11.67 9.30
CA GLU A 265 4.09 12.69 8.39
C GLU A 265 5.52 12.32 7.97
N TRP A 266 5.71 12.05 6.68
CA TRP A 266 6.95 11.60 6.10
C TRP A 266 7.67 12.72 5.36
N ASN A 267 8.76 13.21 5.95
CA ASN A 267 9.51 14.36 5.44
C ASN A 267 10.87 13.99 4.83
N VAL A 268 11.49 12.90 5.31
CA VAL A 268 12.82 12.48 4.91
C VAL A 268 12.86 11.96 3.46
N ALA A 269 13.88 12.37 2.71
CA ALA A 269 14.26 11.72 1.46
C ALA A 269 15.32 10.64 1.70
N GLY A 270 15.25 9.56 0.93
CA GLY A 270 16.22 8.47 0.96
C GLY A 270 17.57 8.95 0.45
N ALA A 271 18.64 8.60 1.18
CA ALA A 271 20.02 8.76 0.70
C ALA A 271 20.31 7.92 -0.55
N SER A 272 19.50 6.89 -0.79
CA SER A 272 19.43 6.08 -2.00
C SER A 272 17.97 5.86 -2.43
N GLN A 273 17.78 5.43 -3.68
CA GLN A 273 16.45 5.03 -4.17
C GLN A 273 15.91 3.87 -3.31
N ALA A 274 14.65 3.98 -2.90
CA ALA A 274 14.03 3.05 -1.95
C ALA A 274 14.77 2.88 -0.60
N GLY A 275 15.69 3.81 -0.25
CA GLY A 275 16.48 3.75 0.99
C GLY A 275 15.78 4.31 2.22
N ALA A 276 14.54 4.79 2.09
CA ALA A 276 13.71 5.22 3.20
C ALA A 276 12.28 4.70 2.97
N GLY A 277 11.74 3.91 3.89
CA GLY A 277 10.48 3.21 3.65
C GLY A 277 9.87 2.43 4.82
N LEU A 278 8.77 1.77 4.48
CA LEU A 278 7.88 0.98 5.34
C LEU A 278 7.71 -0.43 4.76
N TRP A 279 7.80 -1.44 5.62
CA TRP A 279 7.56 -2.85 5.26
C TRP A 279 6.72 -3.55 6.31
N ASP A 280 5.59 -4.16 5.95
CA ASP A 280 4.67 -4.77 6.94
C ASP A 280 4.28 -3.79 8.07
N VAL A 281 4.13 -2.52 7.71
CA VAL A 281 3.62 -1.46 8.58
C VAL A 281 2.20 -1.15 8.18
N HIS A 282 1.25 -1.23 9.11
CA HIS A 282 -0.17 -1.05 8.82
C HIS A 282 -0.78 0.05 9.69
N PHE A 283 -1.88 0.62 9.22
CA PHE A 283 -2.66 1.61 9.92
C PHE A 283 -4.06 1.02 10.06
N ARG A 284 -4.51 0.81 11.29
CA ARG A 284 -5.78 0.14 11.60
C ARG A 284 -6.60 1.02 12.53
N ILE A 285 -7.61 1.69 11.97
CA ILE A 285 -8.40 2.68 12.69
C ILE A 285 -9.75 2.10 13.11
N GLY A 286 -9.86 1.76 14.40
CA GLY A 286 -11.06 1.16 14.99
C GLY A 286 -11.15 -0.35 14.74
N GLY A 287 -12.27 -0.95 15.17
CA GLY A 287 -12.61 -2.36 14.89
C GLY A 287 -11.85 -3.41 15.70
N THR A 288 -10.95 -3.00 16.60
CA THR A 288 -10.16 -3.91 17.45
C THR A 288 -10.19 -3.53 18.93
N ALA A 289 -9.91 -4.53 19.77
CA ALA A 289 -9.78 -4.37 21.20
C ALA A 289 -8.72 -3.32 21.53
N GLY A 290 -9.07 -2.41 22.44
CA GLY A 290 -8.20 -1.30 22.85
C GLY A 290 -8.46 -0.01 22.08
N THR A 291 -9.00 -0.04 20.86
CA THR A 291 -9.32 1.20 20.10
C THR A 291 -10.49 1.98 20.69
N GLN A 292 -11.35 1.33 21.49
CA GLN A 292 -12.59 1.90 22.01
C GLN A 292 -13.59 2.33 20.93
N MET A 293 -13.44 1.78 19.71
CA MET A 293 -14.26 2.07 18.53
C MET A 293 -14.68 0.74 17.87
N GLN A 294 -15.43 -0.05 18.62
CA GLN A 294 -15.87 -1.41 18.29
C GLN A 294 -17.38 -1.47 18.05
N SER A 295 -17.91 -2.64 17.70
CA SER A 295 -19.34 -2.82 17.38
C SER A 295 -20.28 -2.49 18.54
N ASP A 296 -19.83 -2.49 19.79
CA ASP A 296 -20.62 -2.05 20.95
C ASP A 296 -20.87 -0.53 21.00
N ARG A 297 -20.14 0.26 20.20
CA ARG A 297 -20.18 1.73 20.22
C ARG A 297 -20.41 2.35 18.85
N CYS A 298 -19.85 1.75 17.81
CA CYS A 298 -19.81 2.30 16.45
C CYS A 298 -20.69 1.52 15.48
N VAL A 299 -21.83 1.01 15.96
CA VAL A 299 -22.80 0.23 15.18
C VAL A 299 -23.19 0.95 13.88
N LYS A 300 -23.26 0.20 12.77
CA LYS A 300 -23.82 0.69 11.51
C LYS A 300 -25.35 0.89 11.60
N THR A 301 -25.86 2.02 11.12
CA THR A 301 -27.28 2.39 11.19
C THR A 301 -27.92 2.64 9.81
N PRO A 302 -28.07 1.62 8.95
CA PRO A 302 -28.41 1.84 7.53
C PRO A 302 -29.88 2.23 7.29
N THR A 303 -30.78 1.96 8.24
CA THR A 303 -32.23 2.16 8.08
C THR A 303 -32.73 3.53 8.56
N VAL A 304 -31.85 4.35 9.13
CA VAL A 304 -32.16 5.69 9.64
C VAL A 304 -31.12 6.68 9.12
N THR A 305 -31.45 7.97 9.06
CA THR A 305 -30.45 8.99 8.77
C THR A 305 -29.35 8.97 9.83
N THR A 306 -28.12 8.72 9.40
CA THR A 306 -26.96 8.59 10.28
C THR A 306 -26.30 9.95 10.45
N ASN A 307 -26.28 10.45 11.69
CA ASN A 307 -25.40 11.54 12.08
C ASN A 307 -24.08 10.95 12.57
N PRO A 308 -22.91 11.38 12.05
CA PRO A 308 -21.62 10.86 12.52
C PRO A 308 -21.47 10.97 14.04
N ASN A 309 -21.27 9.83 14.70
CA ASN A 309 -21.00 9.77 16.13
C ASN A 309 -19.56 10.26 16.40
N PRO A 310 -19.35 11.37 17.13
CA PRO A 310 -18.01 11.89 17.43
C PRO A 310 -17.09 10.88 18.13
N SER A 311 -17.65 9.94 18.88
CA SER A 311 -16.89 8.87 19.55
C SER A 311 -16.32 7.83 18.58
N CYS A 312 -16.74 7.85 17.31
CA CYS A 312 -16.32 6.94 16.24
C CYS A 312 -15.52 7.66 15.15
N PHE A 313 -15.03 8.87 15.42
CA PHE A 313 -14.13 9.54 14.49
C PHE A 313 -12.76 8.88 14.57
N GLY A 314 -12.15 8.60 13.43
CA GLY A 314 -10.80 8.06 13.32
C GLY A 314 -9.75 9.15 13.42
N ALA A 315 -8.75 9.07 12.54
CA ALA A 315 -7.69 10.04 12.35
C ALA A 315 -8.07 11.13 11.33
N PHE A 316 -7.25 12.20 11.26
CA PHE A 316 -7.37 13.21 10.21
C PHE A 316 -6.86 12.70 8.86
N LEU A 317 -5.67 12.09 8.87
CA LEU A 317 -4.93 11.59 7.72
C LEU A 317 -4.00 10.46 8.18
N LEU A 318 -3.99 9.32 7.49
CA LEU A 318 -3.15 8.19 7.91
C LEU A 318 -1.68 8.41 7.54
N VAL A 319 -1.40 8.77 6.29
CA VAL A 319 -0.02 9.02 5.86
C VAL A 319 0.04 10.28 5.00
N HIS A 320 0.93 11.21 5.36
CA HIS A 320 1.27 12.39 4.58
C HIS A 320 2.72 12.33 4.12
N VAL A 321 2.95 12.06 2.85
CA VAL A 321 4.29 12.17 2.23
C VAL A 321 4.45 13.58 1.72
N THR A 322 5.22 14.39 2.43
CA THR A 322 5.38 15.81 2.12
C THR A 322 6.25 16.02 0.88
N SER A 323 6.28 17.25 0.36
CA SER A 323 6.97 17.57 -0.89
C SER A 323 8.48 17.31 -0.89
N SER A 324 9.11 17.30 0.28
CA SER A 324 10.54 17.01 0.44
C SER A 324 10.85 15.52 0.59
N GLY A 325 9.88 14.71 1.01
CA GLY A 325 10.08 13.31 1.34
C GLY A 325 10.24 12.42 0.13
N SER A 326 10.77 11.22 0.31
CA SER A 326 10.71 10.12 -0.65
C SER A 326 10.46 8.83 0.11
N ILE A 327 9.57 7.96 -0.35
CA ILE A 327 9.14 6.80 0.44
C ILE A 327 9.01 5.55 -0.41
N TYR A 328 9.47 4.43 0.13
CA TYR A 328 9.17 3.09 -0.34
C TYR A 328 8.16 2.45 0.62
N MET A 329 7.02 1.96 0.12
CA MET A 329 6.02 1.27 0.92
C MET A 329 5.78 -0.10 0.29
N GLU A 330 5.98 -1.17 1.05
CA GLU A 330 5.71 -2.53 0.62
C GLU A 330 4.89 -3.27 1.67
N ASN A 331 3.80 -3.90 1.23
CA ASN A 331 2.81 -4.51 2.12
C ASN A 331 2.36 -3.56 3.24
N THR A 332 1.78 -2.42 2.85
CA THR A 332 1.26 -1.42 3.79
C THR A 332 -0.25 -1.28 3.59
N TRP A 333 -1.02 -1.53 4.64
CA TRP A 333 -2.48 -1.44 4.61
C TRP A 333 -2.94 -0.28 5.47
N LEU A 334 -3.66 0.66 4.86
CA LEU A 334 -4.24 1.85 5.48
C LEU A 334 -5.75 1.62 5.62
N TRP A 335 -6.13 0.87 6.64
CA TRP A 335 -7.49 0.38 6.83
C TRP A 335 -8.23 1.17 7.90
N VAL A 336 -9.41 1.63 7.52
CA VAL A 336 -10.39 2.21 8.43
C VAL A 336 -11.49 1.18 8.59
N ALA A 337 -11.80 0.82 9.83
CA ALA A 337 -12.56 -0.38 10.08
C ALA A 337 -13.99 -0.31 9.54
N ASP A 338 -14.32 -1.24 8.65
CA ASP A 338 -15.68 -1.46 8.14
C ASP A 338 -16.46 -2.49 8.95
N HIS A 339 -15.76 -3.31 9.74
CA HIS A 339 -16.33 -4.31 10.63
C HIS A 339 -15.48 -4.54 11.89
N GLU A 340 -16.10 -5.20 12.86
CA GLU A 340 -15.49 -5.64 14.11
C GLU A 340 -14.62 -6.89 13.94
N LEU A 341 -13.42 -6.89 14.51
CA LEU A 341 -12.49 -8.03 14.43
C LEU A 341 -12.49 -8.91 15.68
N ASP A 342 -12.72 -8.35 16.87
CA ASP A 342 -12.45 -9.04 18.15
C ASP A 342 -13.72 -9.41 18.94
N LEU A 343 -14.79 -8.61 18.86
CA LEU A 343 -16.08 -9.00 19.46
C LEU A 343 -16.81 -10.04 18.60
N ALA A 344 -17.60 -10.89 19.25
CA ALA A 344 -18.17 -12.09 18.64
C ALA A 344 -19.19 -11.84 17.52
N ASP A 345 -19.72 -10.62 17.38
CA ASP A 345 -20.74 -10.32 16.37
C ASP A 345 -20.15 -10.08 14.97
N HIS A 346 -18.86 -9.75 14.89
CA HIS A 346 -18.15 -9.36 13.66
C HIS A 346 -18.97 -8.40 12.77
N SER A 347 -19.78 -7.56 13.41
CA SER A 347 -20.77 -6.74 12.71
C SER A 347 -20.09 -5.57 12.01
N GLN A 348 -20.75 -5.06 10.97
CA GLN A 348 -20.28 -3.83 10.32
C GLN A 348 -20.37 -2.64 11.28
N ILE A 349 -19.38 -1.77 11.21
CA ILE A 349 -19.25 -0.57 12.04
C ILE A 349 -19.06 0.68 11.18
N ASN A 350 -19.39 1.84 11.74
CA ASN A 350 -19.20 3.14 11.12
C ASN A 350 -18.06 3.88 11.81
N ILE A 351 -16.85 3.80 11.24
CA ILE A 351 -15.70 4.61 11.63
C ILE A 351 -15.51 5.74 10.61
N TYR A 352 -15.38 6.97 11.09
CA TYR A 352 -15.23 8.14 10.24
C TYR A 352 -13.79 8.62 10.26
N ASN A 353 -12.96 8.19 9.31
CA ASN A 353 -11.60 8.68 9.15
C ASN A 353 -11.51 9.66 7.98
N GLY A 354 -10.76 10.75 8.12
CA GLY A 354 -10.72 11.79 7.09
C GLY A 354 -10.12 11.32 5.77
N ARG A 355 -8.84 10.92 5.79
CA ARG A 355 -8.01 10.73 4.59
C ARG A 355 -7.07 9.53 4.75
N GLY A 356 -6.80 8.83 3.65
CA GLY A 356 -5.88 7.70 3.60
C GLY A 356 -4.42 8.13 3.42
N LEU A 357 -3.91 8.05 2.19
CA LEU A 357 -2.56 8.46 1.80
C LEU A 357 -2.59 9.74 0.96
N LEU A 358 -1.91 10.78 1.44
CA LEU A 358 -1.61 12.00 0.68
C LEU A 358 -0.14 12.01 0.26
N VAL A 359 0.13 12.11 -1.03
CA VAL A 359 1.48 12.25 -1.57
C VAL A 359 1.60 13.59 -2.27
N GLU A 360 2.53 14.41 -1.78
CA GLU A 360 2.96 15.68 -2.40
C GLU A 360 4.43 15.65 -2.82
N SER A 361 5.10 14.52 -2.56
CA SER A 361 6.50 14.30 -2.91
C SER A 361 6.76 14.54 -4.39
N THR A 362 7.85 15.25 -4.66
CA THR A 362 8.44 15.35 -6.01
C THR A 362 9.63 14.40 -6.20
N LYS A 363 10.00 13.66 -5.16
CA LYS A 363 11.06 12.64 -5.16
C LYS A 363 10.45 11.27 -5.47
N GLY A 364 11.25 10.21 -5.41
CA GLY A 364 10.76 8.86 -5.65
C GLY A 364 9.73 8.42 -4.60
N THR A 365 8.57 7.97 -5.06
CA THR A 365 7.56 7.29 -4.24
C THR A 365 7.24 5.95 -4.86
N TRP A 366 7.41 4.86 -4.11
CA TRP A 366 7.13 3.49 -4.56
C TRP A 366 6.07 2.86 -3.66
N LEU A 367 4.95 2.44 -4.24
CA LEU A 367 3.82 1.84 -3.54
C LEU A 367 3.61 0.40 -4.04
N TRP A 368 4.22 -0.57 -3.37
CA TRP A 368 4.19 -1.98 -3.73
C TRP A 368 3.14 -2.74 -2.90
N GLY A 369 2.06 -3.15 -3.56
CA GLY A 369 0.97 -3.89 -2.91
C GLY A 369 0.36 -3.14 -1.73
N THR A 370 0.13 -1.83 -1.88
CA THR A 370 -0.50 -1.02 -0.83
C THR A 370 -2.01 -0.98 -1.00
N ALA A 371 -2.74 -0.98 0.12
CA ALA A 371 -4.19 -0.78 0.14
C ALA A 371 -4.53 0.42 1.04
N SER A 372 -5.53 1.20 0.65
CA SER A 372 -6.06 2.30 1.46
C SER A 372 -7.57 2.33 1.30
N GLU A 373 -8.30 2.19 2.41
CA GLU A 373 -9.71 1.84 2.34
C GLU A 373 -10.56 2.58 3.38
N HIS A 374 -11.82 2.79 3.02
CA HIS A 374 -12.89 3.32 3.88
C HIS A 374 -12.62 4.70 4.49
N ASN A 375 -11.78 5.51 3.85
CA ASN A 375 -11.61 6.92 4.19
C ASN A 375 -12.77 7.77 3.64
N VAL A 376 -13.16 8.82 4.36
CA VAL A 376 -14.31 9.66 4.00
C VAL A 376 -14.03 10.48 2.74
N LEU A 377 -12.90 11.18 2.67
CA LEU A 377 -12.62 12.12 1.57
C LEU A 377 -11.89 11.45 0.41
N TYR A 378 -10.81 10.72 0.69
CA TYR A 378 -10.07 9.95 -0.29
C TYR A 378 -9.24 8.84 0.35
N ASN A 379 -9.03 7.78 -0.40
CA ASN A 379 -8.11 6.71 -0.04
C ASN A 379 -6.67 7.02 -0.48
N TYR A 380 -6.50 7.58 -1.69
CA TYR A 380 -5.23 8.06 -2.22
C TYR A 380 -5.43 9.43 -2.85
N ALA A 381 -4.55 10.38 -2.53
CA ALA A 381 -4.46 11.67 -3.21
C ALA A 381 -3.01 11.95 -3.62
N PHE A 382 -2.83 12.35 -4.88
CA PHE A 382 -1.55 12.77 -5.43
C PHE A 382 -1.66 14.26 -5.80
N ASN A 383 -1.06 15.14 -5.00
CA ASN A 383 -1.22 16.59 -5.16
C ASN A 383 0.12 17.23 -5.48
N ASN A 384 0.27 17.75 -6.71
CA ASN A 384 1.54 18.25 -7.24
C ASN A 384 2.71 17.23 -7.18
N ALA A 385 2.40 15.95 -6.97
CA ALA A 385 3.37 14.89 -6.86
C ALA A 385 4.06 14.60 -8.20
N GLN A 386 5.31 14.16 -8.13
CA GLN A 386 6.08 13.67 -9.27
C GLN A 386 6.77 12.37 -8.90
N ASN A 387 7.16 11.58 -9.90
CA ASN A 387 7.94 10.35 -9.68
C ASN A 387 7.26 9.38 -8.71
N VAL A 388 5.98 9.09 -8.95
CA VAL A 388 5.21 8.09 -8.22
C VAL A 388 5.08 6.83 -9.06
N TYR A 389 5.41 5.69 -8.46
CA TYR A 389 5.14 4.37 -9.02
C TYR A 389 4.29 3.56 -8.04
N SER A 390 3.27 2.88 -8.54
CA SER A 390 2.39 2.03 -7.74
C SER A 390 2.11 0.71 -8.44
N ASN A 391 2.18 -0.38 -7.70
CA ASN A 391 1.91 -1.71 -8.20
C ASN A 391 1.58 -2.71 -7.06
N ILE A 392 0.33 -2.98 -6.72
CA ILE A 392 -0.92 -2.36 -7.19
C ILE A 392 -1.48 -1.46 -6.07
N LEU A 393 -2.37 -0.54 -6.42
CA LEU A 393 -3.21 0.15 -5.44
C LEU A 393 -4.55 -0.58 -5.35
N GLN A 394 -5.06 -0.74 -4.14
CA GLN A 394 -6.39 -1.25 -3.89
C GLN A 394 -7.13 -0.27 -2.96
N THR A 395 -8.44 -0.10 -3.19
CA THR A 395 -9.29 0.81 -2.41
C THR A 395 -10.71 0.29 -2.29
N GLU A 396 -11.35 0.61 -1.17
CA GLU A 396 -12.81 0.54 -1.00
C GLU A 396 -13.39 1.86 -0.49
N THR A 397 -14.59 2.17 -0.95
CA THR A 397 -15.37 3.30 -0.42
C THR A 397 -15.91 2.92 0.95
N ALA A 398 -15.92 3.84 1.91
CA ALA A 398 -16.42 3.54 3.24
C ALA A 398 -17.91 3.16 3.17
N TYR A 399 -18.30 2.03 3.76
CA TYR A 399 -19.62 1.43 3.51
C TYR A 399 -20.80 2.22 4.08
N MET A 400 -20.54 3.19 4.94
CA MET A 400 -21.54 4.14 5.40
C MET A 400 -21.82 5.25 4.39
N GLN A 401 -20.98 5.45 3.38
CA GLN A 401 -21.15 6.55 2.43
C GLN A 401 -22.48 6.45 1.67
N GLY A 402 -23.13 7.62 1.54
CA GLY A 402 -24.52 7.75 1.14
C GLY A 402 -25.47 7.88 2.34
N ASN A 403 -24.98 7.58 3.55
CA ASN A 403 -25.66 7.83 4.82
C ASN A 403 -24.67 7.87 6.01
N PRO A 404 -23.95 8.98 6.22
CA PRO A 404 -24.00 10.22 5.43
C PRO A 404 -23.11 10.19 4.18
N ASP A 405 -23.18 11.22 3.35
CA ASP A 405 -22.26 11.40 2.23
C ASP A 405 -20.87 11.89 2.70
N ALA A 406 -19.93 12.03 1.75
CA ALA A 406 -18.54 12.36 2.01
C ALA A 406 -18.28 13.80 2.51
N ARG A 407 -19.30 14.67 2.58
CA ARG A 407 -19.13 16.07 3.04
C ARG A 407 -19.03 16.19 4.57
N VAL A 408 -19.29 15.10 5.30
CA VAL A 408 -19.22 15.04 6.77
C VAL A 408 -18.52 13.76 7.22
N PRO A 409 -17.93 13.73 8.42
CA PRO A 409 -17.83 14.82 9.40
C PRO A 409 -16.59 15.71 9.24
N TYR A 410 -15.74 15.44 8.26
CA TYR A 410 -14.52 16.23 8.05
C TYR A 410 -14.80 17.42 7.16
N THR A 411 -14.45 18.61 7.64
CA THR A 411 -14.50 19.81 6.81
C THR A 411 -13.41 19.71 5.75
N SER A 412 -13.77 19.99 4.49
CA SER A 412 -12.81 20.05 3.39
C SER A 412 -11.79 21.18 3.63
N GLN A 413 -10.52 20.86 3.43
CA GLN A 413 -9.34 21.70 3.63
C GLN A 413 -8.43 21.56 2.40
N SER A 414 -8.41 22.57 1.55
CA SER A 414 -7.59 22.59 0.32
C SER A 414 -6.10 22.35 0.56
N LYS A 415 -5.59 22.70 1.75
CA LYS A 415 -4.22 22.40 2.20
C LYS A 415 -3.87 20.90 2.10
N TYR A 416 -4.84 20.01 2.22
CA TYR A 416 -4.65 18.56 2.18
C TYR A 416 -5.22 17.92 0.90
N ALA A 417 -5.35 18.72 -0.15
CA ALA A 417 -5.85 18.32 -1.47
C ALA A 417 -7.26 17.71 -1.43
N ASP A 418 -8.08 18.19 -0.50
CA ASP A 418 -9.42 17.67 -0.36
C ASP A 418 -10.29 17.97 -1.57
N PRO A 419 -11.17 17.03 -1.94
CA PRO A 419 -12.21 17.30 -2.91
C PRO A 419 -13.22 18.33 -2.38
N ASP A 420 -13.76 19.12 -3.31
CA ASP A 420 -14.86 20.05 -3.09
C ASP A 420 -16.10 19.48 -3.81
N TRP A 421 -16.97 18.79 -3.06
CA TRP A 421 -18.09 17.98 -3.55
C TRP A 421 -19.43 18.68 -3.52
#